data_AF-A0A257AM51-F1
#
_entry.id   AF-A0A257AM51-F1
#
_cell.length_a   1.000
_cell.length_b   1.000
_cell.length_c   1.000
_cell.angle_alpha   90.00
_cell.angle_beta   90.00
_cell.angle_gamma   90.00
#
_symmetry.space_group_name_H-M   'P 1'
#
loop_
_entity.id
_entity.type
_entity.pdbx_description
1 polymer ?
#
loop_
_entity_poly.entity_id
_entity_poly.type
_entity_poly.pdbx_seq_one_letter_code
_entity_poly.pdbx_strand_id
1 'polypeptide(L)'
;MTGPAYGKIPVKAEVILSDGKETKLHDCNIYIHLKGYSLAKVTHIDMESQAFSQGRDCGVLVIGGTNSTIIIPKYRIKVKNKAFRSIIIKGFTFLNKGERIGGYRELNLKLIK
;
A
#
# COMPACT_ATOMS: atom_id res chain seq x y z
N MET A 1 13.89 -6.43 3.19
CA MET A 1 13.61 -5.00 3.46
C MET A 1 14.61 -4.13 2.70
N THR A 2 14.14 -3.15 1.92
CA THR A 2 15.02 -2.27 1.13
C THR A 2 15.20 -0.89 1.76
N GLY A 3 14.35 -0.52 2.72
CA GLY A 3 14.51 0.70 3.50
C GLY A 3 14.35 2.00 2.70
N PRO A 4 14.62 3.16 3.32
CA PRO A 4 14.61 4.45 2.64
C PRO A 4 15.69 4.49 1.55
N ALA A 5 15.33 4.95 0.36
CA ALA A 5 16.25 5.09 -0.77
C ALA A 5 15.91 6.33 -1.59
N TYR A 6 16.84 6.80 -2.41
CA TYR A 6 16.61 7.94 -3.29
C TYR A 6 15.42 7.66 -4.24
N GLY A 7 14.42 8.53 -4.25
CA GLY A 7 13.15 8.33 -4.97
C GLY A 7 12.02 7.67 -4.16
N LYS A 8 12.28 7.21 -2.93
CA LYS A 8 11.25 6.71 -1.99
C LYS A 8 10.89 7.79 -0.96
N ILE A 9 9.61 8.14 -0.89
CA ILE A 9 9.09 9.06 0.12
C ILE A 9 8.40 8.25 1.23
N PRO A 10 8.87 8.31 2.49
CA PRO A 10 8.23 7.61 3.59
C PRO A 10 6.88 8.22 3.92
N VAL A 11 5.89 7.37 4.16
CA VAL A 11 4.54 7.78 4.59
C VAL A 11 4.34 7.39 6.05
N LYS A 12 4.16 8.38 6.92
CA LYS A 12 3.83 8.17 8.33
C LYS A 12 2.34 7.90 8.47
N ALA A 13 1.96 6.63 8.51
CA ALA A 13 0.57 6.21 8.61
C ALA A 13 0.43 4.84 9.28
N GLU A 14 -0.76 4.55 9.79
CA GLU A 14 -1.06 3.23 10.35
C GLU A 14 -1.52 2.28 9.26
N VAL A 15 -0.98 1.06 9.25
CA VAL A 15 -1.38 0.00 8.33
C VAL A 15 -2.33 -0.97 9.04
N ILE A 16 -3.51 -1.15 8.46
CA ILE A 16 -4.52 -2.09 8.92
C ILE A 16 -4.81 -3.06 7.79
N LEU A 17 -4.81 -4.35 8.11
CA LEU A 17 -5.24 -5.40 7.20
C LEU A 17 -6.71 -5.73 7.50
N SER A 18 -7.52 -5.90 6.45
CA SER A 18 -8.95 -6.21 6.62
C SER A 18 -9.41 -7.34 5.71
N ASP A 19 -10.21 -8.25 6.28
CA ASP A 19 -10.96 -9.31 5.59
C ASP A 19 -12.46 -9.29 5.97
N GLY A 20 -12.92 -8.17 6.52
CA GLY A 20 -14.18 -8.08 7.28
C GLY A 20 -13.91 -7.75 8.75
N LYS A 21 -12.74 -8.13 9.29
CA LYS A 21 -12.22 -7.67 10.59
C LYS A 21 -10.92 -6.87 10.41
N GLU A 22 -10.82 -5.73 11.08
CA GLU A 22 -9.60 -4.92 11.09
C GLU A 22 -8.52 -5.52 12.01
N THR A 23 -7.32 -5.69 11.48
CA THR A 23 -6.12 -6.12 12.23
C THR A 23 -5.00 -5.13 11.97
N LYS A 24 -4.50 -4.47 13.03
CA LYS A 24 -3.38 -3.54 12.91
C LYS A 24 -2.07 -4.30 12.63
N LEU A 25 -1.30 -3.82 11.66
CA LEU A 25 0.03 -4.32 11.34
C LEU A 25 1.08 -3.34 11.90
N HIS A 26 1.65 -3.66 13.05
CA HIS A 26 2.51 -2.76 13.81
C HIS A 26 3.87 -2.48 13.14
N ASP A 27 4.42 -3.45 12.42
CA ASP A 27 5.76 -3.37 11.82
C ASP A 27 5.68 -3.25 10.30
N CYS A 28 5.03 -2.20 9.79
CA CYS A 28 4.91 -1.95 8.36
C CYS A 28 5.34 -0.53 8.00
N ASN A 29 6.35 -0.43 7.14
CA ASN A 29 6.78 0.84 6.57
C ASN A 29 6.13 1.03 5.20
N ILE A 30 5.62 2.23 4.93
CA ILE A 30 5.03 2.59 3.63
C ILE A 30 5.95 3.56 2.92
N TYR A 31 6.21 3.31 1.64
CA TYR A 31 6.96 4.23 0.79
C TYR A 31 6.21 4.49 -0.51
N ILE A 32 6.17 5.74 -0.93
CA ILE A 32 5.72 6.13 -2.28
C ILE A 32 6.97 6.17 -3.16
N HIS A 33 6.96 5.38 -4.24
CA HIS A 33 8.09 5.37 -5.16
C HIS A 33 7.81 6.27 -6.36
N LEU A 34 8.65 7.31 -6.50
CA LEU A 34 8.59 8.27 -7.59
C LEU A 34 9.58 7.89 -8.70
N LYS A 35 9.20 8.11 -9.96
CA LYS A 35 10.11 8.04 -11.10
C LYS A 35 10.02 9.31 -11.93
N GLY A 36 11.18 9.82 -12.34
CA GLY A 36 11.30 11.06 -13.12
C GLY A 36 11.10 12.30 -12.25
N TYR A 37 12.20 12.88 -11.76
CA TYR A 37 12.20 13.98 -10.79
C TYR A 37 11.42 15.22 -11.24
N SER A 38 11.44 15.54 -12.54
CA SER A 38 10.75 16.73 -13.07
C SER A 38 9.23 16.58 -13.18
N LEU A 39 8.71 15.36 -13.29
CA LEU A 39 7.26 15.10 -13.38
C LEU A 39 6.68 14.50 -12.09
N ALA A 40 7.54 14.04 -11.17
CA ALA A 40 7.18 13.39 -9.91
C ALA A 40 6.08 12.32 -10.06
N LYS A 41 6.17 11.49 -11.10
CA LYS A 41 5.17 10.44 -11.34
C LYS A 41 5.30 9.36 -10.27
N VAL A 42 4.22 9.17 -9.50
CA VAL A 42 4.09 8.02 -8.60
C VAL A 42 3.97 6.76 -9.45
N THR A 43 4.84 5.78 -9.20
CA THR A 43 4.86 4.53 -9.98
C THR A 43 4.31 3.34 -9.21
N HIS A 44 4.52 3.31 -7.90
CA HIS A 44 3.99 2.29 -7.00
C HIS A 44 4.08 2.72 -5.55
N ILE A 45 3.32 2.01 -4.71
CA ILE A 45 3.41 2.05 -3.26
C ILE A 45 4.12 0.77 -2.81
N ASP A 46 5.21 0.93 -2.07
CA ASP A 46 5.89 -0.15 -1.37
C ASP A 46 5.36 -0.24 0.06
N MET A 47 5.04 -1.45 0.50
CA MET A 47 4.80 -1.77 1.89
C MET A 47 5.79 -2.83 2.35
N GLU A 48 6.64 -2.48 3.30
CA GLU A 48 7.68 -3.37 3.82
C GLU A 48 7.33 -3.84 5.23
N SER A 49 7.22 -5.16 5.43
CA SER A 49 6.98 -5.78 6.72
C SER A 49 7.49 -7.21 6.75
N GLN A 50 8.19 -7.59 7.83
CA GLN A 50 8.63 -8.97 8.05
C GLN A 50 7.48 -9.98 8.11
N ALA A 51 6.26 -9.49 8.38
CA ALA A 51 5.07 -10.32 8.50
C ALA A 51 4.55 -10.81 7.12
N PHE A 52 4.93 -10.16 6.02
CA PHE A 52 4.56 -10.59 4.68
C PHE A 52 5.23 -11.93 4.35
N SER A 53 4.45 -12.90 3.89
CA SER A 53 4.96 -14.24 3.60
C SER A 53 5.81 -14.27 2.32
N GLN A 54 5.36 -13.56 1.28
CA GLN A 54 6.03 -13.40 -0.01
C GLN A 54 5.61 -12.08 -0.65
N GLY A 55 6.57 -11.39 -1.27
CA GLY A 55 6.29 -10.19 -2.04
C GLY A 55 5.80 -10.51 -3.43
N ARG A 56 4.71 -9.87 -3.87
CA ARG A 56 4.32 -9.84 -5.28
C ARG A 56 3.88 -8.44 -5.68
N ASP A 57 4.30 -8.04 -6.86
CA ASP A 57 3.73 -6.87 -7.52
C ASP A 57 2.35 -7.25 -8.06
N CYS A 58 1.36 -6.41 -7.80
CA CYS A 58 0.05 -6.56 -8.41
C CYS A 58 -0.62 -5.22 -8.62
N GLY A 59 -1.53 -5.20 -9.61
CA GLY A 59 -2.44 -4.09 -9.78
C GLY A 59 -3.39 -4.01 -8.58
N VAL A 60 -3.75 -2.78 -8.24
CA VAL A 60 -4.62 -2.49 -7.11
C VAL A 60 -5.76 -1.58 -7.53
N LEU A 61 -6.85 -1.63 -6.77
CA LEU A 61 -7.84 -0.56 -6.69
C LEU A 61 -7.56 0.25 -5.43
N VAL A 62 -7.38 1.55 -5.57
CA VAL A 62 -7.23 2.49 -4.46
C VAL A 62 -8.48 3.35 -4.35
N ILE A 63 -8.99 3.48 -3.13
CA ILE A 63 -10.20 4.22 -2.82
C ILE A 63 -9.86 5.26 -1.75
N GLY A 64 -10.24 6.51 -1.99
CA GLY A 64 -10.10 7.59 -1.02
C GLY A 64 -11.15 7.53 0.07
N GLY A 65 -10.72 7.64 1.33
CA GLY A 65 -11.56 7.73 2.52
C GLY A 65 -11.32 9.04 3.28
N THR A 66 -11.98 9.18 4.43
CA THR A 66 -11.77 10.36 5.29
C THR A 66 -10.53 10.15 6.13
N ASN A 67 -9.43 10.83 5.76
CA ASN A 67 -8.09 10.64 6.35
C ASN A 67 -7.58 9.19 6.28
N SER A 68 -7.98 8.48 5.23
CA SER A 68 -7.57 7.09 5.04
C SER A 68 -7.56 6.73 3.56
N THR A 69 -6.68 5.81 3.19
CA THR A 69 -6.68 5.17 1.88
C THR A 69 -7.01 3.71 2.03
N ILE A 70 -7.94 3.20 1.23
CA ILE A 70 -8.20 1.76 1.14
C ILE A 70 -7.56 1.24 -0.15
N ILE A 71 -6.73 0.21 -0.02
CA ILE A 71 -6.07 -0.48 -1.13
C ILE A 71 -6.63 -1.90 -1.20
N ILE A 72 -7.21 -2.24 -2.35
CA ILE A 72 -7.76 -3.55 -2.66
C ILE A 72 -6.89 -4.17 -3.76
N PRO A 73 -5.93 -5.03 -3.41
CA PRO A 73 -5.10 -5.68 -4.40
C PRO A 73 -5.86 -6.76 -5.18
N LYS A 74 -5.39 -7.05 -6.41
CA LYS A 74 -5.93 -8.12 -7.25
C LYS A 74 -5.92 -9.50 -6.57
N TYR A 75 -4.98 -9.73 -5.66
CA TYR A 75 -4.81 -10.98 -4.94
C TYR A 75 -4.84 -10.74 -3.44
N ARG A 76 -5.31 -11.72 -2.67
CA ARG A 76 -5.31 -11.65 -1.19
C ARG A 76 -3.89 -11.47 -0.65
N ILE A 77 -3.77 -10.61 0.36
CA ILE A 77 -2.52 -10.33 1.06
C ILE A 77 -2.29 -11.43 2.09
N LYS A 78 -1.22 -12.20 1.94
CA LYS A 78 -0.86 -13.26 2.90
C LYS A 78 0.12 -12.72 3.94
N VAL A 79 -0.28 -12.78 5.21
CA VAL A 79 0.53 -12.38 6.36
C VAL A 79 0.51 -13.52 7.37
N LYS A 80 1.69 -14.10 7.65
CA LYS A 80 1.82 -15.33 8.43
C LYS A 80 0.86 -16.42 7.89
N ASN A 81 -0.11 -16.87 8.69
CA ASN A 81 -1.09 -17.91 8.35
C ASN A 81 -2.48 -17.36 7.99
N LYS A 82 -2.62 -16.05 7.74
CA LYS A 82 -3.91 -15.41 7.41
C LYS A 82 -3.85 -14.70 6.06
N ALA A 83 -5.01 -14.58 5.42
CA ALA A 83 -5.16 -13.93 4.13
C ALA A 83 -6.19 -12.80 4.22
N PHE A 84 -5.78 -11.59 3.82
CA PHE A 84 -6.58 -10.38 3.91
C PHE A 84 -7.05 -9.91 2.54
N ARG A 85 -8.21 -9.24 2.50
CA ARG A 85 -8.82 -8.75 1.26
C ARG A 85 -8.35 -7.34 0.91
N SER A 86 -8.08 -6.50 1.90
CA SER A 86 -7.67 -5.11 1.69
C SER A 86 -6.67 -4.65 2.74
N ILE A 87 -6.02 -3.54 2.41
CA ILE A 87 -5.18 -2.76 3.30
C ILE A 87 -5.85 -1.41 3.49
N ILE A 88 -5.89 -0.91 4.72
CA ILE A 88 -6.36 0.42 5.06
C ILE A 88 -5.16 1.16 5.65
N ILE A 89 -4.79 2.27 5.01
CA ILE A 89 -3.78 3.20 5.49
C ILE A 89 -4.52 4.33 6.20
N LYS A 90 -4.39 4.47 7.52
CA LYS A 90 -5.00 5.59 8.28
C LYS A 90 -3.96 6.69 8.53
N GLY A 91 -4.37 7.95 8.40
CA GLY A 91 -3.48 9.12 8.52
C GLY A 91 -2.84 9.56 7.20
N PHE A 92 -3.23 8.94 6.08
CA PHE A 92 -2.77 9.34 4.74
C PHE A 92 -3.85 9.06 3.69
N THR A 93 -4.14 10.04 2.83
CA THR A 93 -5.06 9.90 1.69
C THR A 93 -4.37 10.22 0.37
N PHE A 94 -4.49 9.33 -0.61
CA PHE A 94 -4.03 9.60 -1.98
C PHE A 94 -5.09 10.30 -2.83
N LEU A 95 -6.36 10.15 -2.46
CA LEU A 95 -7.53 10.54 -3.26
C LEU A 95 -8.56 11.26 -2.39
N ASN A 96 -9.46 12.01 -3.02
CA ASN A 96 -10.62 12.55 -2.32
C ASN A 96 -11.56 11.42 -1.89
N LYS A 97 -12.38 11.69 -0.87
CA LYS A 97 -13.34 10.71 -0.36
C LYS A 97 -14.26 10.22 -1.49
N GLY A 98 -14.30 8.90 -1.70
CA GLY A 98 -15.15 8.25 -2.69
C GLY A 98 -14.52 8.13 -4.08
N GLU A 99 -13.44 8.85 -4.38
CA GLU A 99 -12.68 8.68 -5.60
C GLU A 99 -12.00 7.31 -5.64
N ARG A 100 -11.86 6.78 -6.85
CA ARG A 100 -11.29 5.46 -7.11
C ARG A 100 -10.34 5.54 -8.28
N ILE A 101 -9.14 4.99 -8.09
CA ILE A 101 -8.16 4.77 -9.17
C ILE A 101 -7.73 3.31 -9.14
N GLY A 102 -7.51 2.69 -10.28
CA GLY A 102 -7.10 1.29 -10.26
C GLY A 102 -6.59 0.76 -11.58
N GLY A 103 -5.75 -0.26 -11.48
CA GLY A 103 -5.19 -0.96 -12.64
C GLY A 103 -3.66 -1.10 -12.56
N TYR A 104 -3.15 -2.12 -13.23
CA TYR A 104 -1.71 -2.46 -13.28
C TYR A 104 -0.84 -1.34 -13.89
N ARG A 105 -1.45 -0.42 -14.66
CA ARG A 105 -0.76 0.67 -15.35
C ARG A 105 -0.67 1.96 -14.54
N GLU A 106 -1.60 2.20 -13.61
CA GLU A 106 -1.71 3.48 -12.91
C GLU A 106 -1.07 3.43 -11.52
N LEU A 107 -1.20 2.30 -10.82
CA LEU A 107 -0.58 2.12 -9.52
C LEU A 107 -0.40 0.64 -9.20
N ASN A 108 0.79 0.28 -8.74
CA ASN A 108 1.09 -1.06 -8.25
C ASN A 108 1.36 -1.04 -6.75
N LEU A 109 0.99 -2.14 -6.08
CA LEU A 109 1.40 -2.41 -4.71
C LEU A 109 2.50 -3.46 -4.74
N LYS A 110 3.62 -3.15 -4.08
CA LYS A 110 4.65 -4.13 -3.77
C LYS A 110 4.63 -4.43 -2.30
N LEU A 111 4.51 -5.70 -1.97
CA LEU A 111 4.71 -6.20 -0.61
C LEU A 111 6.14 -6.70 -0.52
N ILE A 112 6.90 -6.25 0.48
CA ILE A 112 8.31 -6.62 0.62
C ILE A 112 8.51 -7.19 2.03
N LYS A 113 9.12 -8.37 2.11
CA LYS A 113 9.46 -9.01 3.38
C LYS A 113 10.66 -8.33 4.06
#